data_AF-A0AAW2H5R9-F1
#
_entry.id   AF-A0AAW2H5R9-F1
#
_cell.length_a   1.000
_cell.length_b   1.000
_cell.length_c   1.000
_cell.angle_alpha   90.00
_cell.angle_beta   90.00
_cell.angle_gamma   90.00
#
_symmetry.space_group_name_H-M   'P 1'
#
loop_
_entity.id
_entity.type
_entity.pdbx_description
1 polymer ?
#
loop_
_entity_poly.entity_id
_entity_poly.type
_entity_poly.pdbx_seq_one_letter_code
_entity_poly.pdbx_strand_id
1 'polypeptide(L)'
;MVLNFFKIQFLGLILVILFLVSLYSIVGKANINISNKSLTKLSSLPFNIYYSKNHPLEEQVVFLTDFGAVVIVLDTKNAPESTKIFVDLIRSNYYHNTSFYRMYNNYFIQGGDPSESGIGNAGITFPVENFSKSVFNEGTIALSNKDLHPNTTGSQFFITFLKTPWLDNKYTVIGNVFSGLDILRSFFDKYETNYRGILANTIPMQLYVLQDFINQYPEYKKNLKPTNRNKKVSLLELLNQQEKEEVISSSDIYEINCQNILDNIHILPFSNLEAS
;
A
#
# COMPACT_ATOMS: atom_id res chain seq x y z
N MET A 1 71.39 6.64 -14.91
CA MET A 1 70.08 6.68 -15.61
C MET A 1 69.10 5.61 -15.06
N VAL A 2 69.52 4.34 -14.93
CA VAL A 2 68.68 3.24 -14.40
C VAL A 2 68.15 3.49 -12.97
N LEU A 3 68.96 4.07 -12.07
CA LEU A 3 68.57 4.31 -10.67
C LEU A 3 67.42 5.34 -10.52
N ASN A 4 67.31 6.32 -11.43
CA ASN A 4 66.22 7.29 -11.42
C ASN A 4 64.91 6.69 -11.95
N PHE A 5 65.00 5.73 -12.87
CA PHE A 5 63.83 5.03 -13.40
C PHE A 5 63.13 4.20 -12.33
N PHE A 6 63.90 3.47 -11.51
CA PHE A 6 63.36 2.72 -10.37
C PHE A 6 62.76 3.63 -9.28
N LYS A 7 63.37 4.80 -9.01
CA LYS A 7 62.80 5.78 -8.06
C LYS A 7 61.45 6.33 -8.52
N ILE A 8 61.28 6.61 -9.80
CA ILE A 8 60.02 7.12 -10.37
C ILE A 8 58.92 6.06 -10.29
N GLN A 9 59.23 4.79 -10.59
CA GLN A 9 58.27 3.70 -10.46
C GLN A 9 57.87 3.43 -9.01
N PHE A 10 58.83 3.51 -8.07
CA PHE A 10 58.56 3.35 -6.64
C PHE A 10 57.69 4.48 -6.08
N LEU A 11 57.94 5.72 -6.52
CA LEU A 11 57.14 6.89 -6.13
C LEU A 11 55.70 6.81 -6.68
N GLY A 12 55.54 6.30 -7.91
CA GLY A 12 54.24 6.04 -8.50
C GLY A 12 53.43 4.98 -7.74
N LEU A 13 54.07 3.90 -7.31
CA LEU A 13 53.42 2.84 -6.52
C LEU A 13 52.94 3.37 -5.15
N ILE A 14 53.76 4.19 -4.49
CA ILE A 14 53.39 4.84 -3.22
C ILE A 14 52.18 5.75 -3.40
N LEU A 15 52.11 6.54 -4.48
CA LEU A 15 50.97 7.42 -4.75
C LEU A 15 49.68 6.64 -5.02
N VAL A 16 49.76 5.50 -5.73
CA VAL A 16 48.59 4.63 -5.95
C VAL A 16 48.10 4.01 -4.64
N ILE A 17 49.02 3.55 -3.78
CA ILE A 17 48.65 3.01 -2.46
C ILE A 17 48.00 4.10 -1.59
N LEU A 18 48.56 5.30 -1.57
CA LEU A 18 47.97 6.43 -0.83
C LEU A 18 46.59 6.82 -1.38
N PHE A 19 46.39 6.78 -2.69
CA PHE A 19 45.10 7.02 -3.33
C PHE A 19 44.07 5.93 -2.96
N LEU A 20 44.48 4.65 -2.93
CA LEU A 20 43.61 3.54 -2.52
C LEU A 20 43.27 3.59 -1.02
N VAL A 21 44.21 3.97 -0.15
CA VAL A 21 43.97 4.17 1.29
C VAL A 21 43.05 5.38 1.55
N SER A 22 43.19 6.44 0.75
CA SER A 22 42.27 7.58 0.74
C SER A 22 40.87 7.16 0.33
N LEU A 23 40.72 6.40 -0.76
CA LEU A 23 39.43 5.83 -1.18
C LEU A 23 38.83 4.93 -0.10
N TYR A 24 39.63 4.05 0.52
CA TYR A 24 39.17 3.19 1.60
C TYR A 24 38.74 4.00 2.84
N SER A 25 39.38 5.14 3.12
CA SER A 25 38.99 6.03 4.21
C SER A 25 37.71 6.83 3.90
N ILE A 26 37.45 7.13 2.62
CA ILE A 26 36.21 7.78 2.15
C ILE A 26 35.05 6.76 2.19
N VAL A 27 35.26 5.55 1.68
CA VAL A 27 34.26 4.47 1.68
C VAL A 27 34.02 3.93 3.09
N GLY A 28 35.06 3.79 3.91
CA GLY A 28 34.97 3.33 5.30
C GLY A 28 34.38 4.37 6.28
N LYS A 29 34.39 5.66 5.91
CA LYS A 29 33.63 6.71 6.62
C LYS A 29 32.19 6.84 6.14
N ALA A 30 31.84 6.24 5.02
CA ALA A 30 30.45 5.97 4.64
C ALA A 30 29.91 4.70 5.33
N ASN A 31 30.39 4.41 6.56
CA ASN A 31 29.52 3.78 7.55
C ASN A 31 28.46 4.83 7.89
N ILE A 32 27.38 4.78 7.12
CA ILE A 32 26.22 5.61 7.31
C ILE A 32 25.74 5.31 8.73
N ASN A 33 25.99 6.25 9.64
CA ASN A 33 25.11 6.48 10.77
C ASN A 33 23.75 6.86 10.17
N ILE A 34 23.03 5.87 9.62
CA ILE A 34 21.59 5.95 9.42
C ILE A 34 21.10 6.01 10.84
N SER A 35 20.96 7.24 11.32
CA SER A 35 20.53 7.48 12.67
C SER A 35 19.29 6.63 12.89
N ASN A 36 19.31 5.82 13.94
CA ASN A 36 18.16 5.08 14.47
C ASN A 36 16.89 5.94 14.55
N LYS A 37 17.00 7.27 14.44
CA LYS A 37 15.96 8.27 14.25
C LYS A 37 14.87 7.93 13.21
N SER A 38 15.20 7.25 12.09
CA SER A 38 14.19 6.83 11.09
C SER A 38 13.39 5.62 11.55
N LEU A 39 14.09 4.57 12.03
CA LEU A 39 13.51 3.36 12.60
C LEU A 39 12.69 3.64 13.87
N THR A 40 13.12 4.59 14.71
CA THR A 40 12.38 5.02 15.91
C THR A 40 11.13 5.84 15.60
N LYS A 41 10.97 6.34 14.36
CA LYS A 41 9.76 7.09 13.98
C LYS A 41 8.64 6.14 13.57
N LEU A 42 8.98 5.03 12.92
CA LEU A 42 8.02 4.00 12.51
C LEU A 42 7.41 3.29 13.73
N SER A 43 8.21 2.98 14.75
CA SER A 43 7.77 2.33 16.00
C SER A 43 6.80 3.14 16.88
N SER A 44 6.39 4.34 16.45
CA SER A 44 5.54 5.26 17.24
C SER A 44 4.13 5.48 16.70
N LEU A 45 3.80 4.95 15.52
CA LEU A 45 2.43 5.03 15.00
C LEU A 45 1.60 3.86 15.57
N PRO A 46 0.47 4.12 16.27
CA PRO A 46 -0.42 3.06 16.70
C PRO A 46 -1.15 2.50 15.48
N PHE A 47 -0.61 1.45 14.88
CA PHE A 47 -1.30 0.70 13.83
C PHE A 47 -2.42 -0.11 14.48
N ASN A 48 -3.62 0.44 14.57
CA ASN A 48 -4.78 -0.36 14.97
C ASN A 48 -5.53 -0.73 13.69
N ILE A 49 -5.80 -2.03 13.49
CA ILE A 49 -6.63 -2.51 12.39
C ILE A 49 -8.06 -2.53 12.88
N TYR A 50 -8.91 -1.70 12.26
CA TYR A 50 -10.34 -1.65 12.55
C TYR A 50 -11.10 -2.38 11.44
N TYR A 51 -11.73 -3.50 11.78
CA TYR A 51 -12.36 -4.38 10.80
C TYR A 51 -13.81 -4.70 11.16
N SER A 52 -14.58 -5.14 10.18
CA SER A 52 -16.00 -5.43 10.36
C SER A 52 -16.20 -6.81 10.96
N LYS A 53 -17.01 -6.89 12.01
CA LYS A 53 -17.51 -8.14 12.56
C LYS A 53 -18.54 -8.82 11.64
N ASN A 54 -19.28 -8.02 10.89
CA ASN A 54 -20.44 -8.48 10.12
C ASN A 54 -20.03 -9.13 8.79
N HIS A 55 -18.74 -9.04 8.44
CA HIS A 55 -18.16 -9.71 7.27
C HIS A 55 -17.21 -10.83 7.70
N PRO A 56 -17.14 -11.94 6.95
CA PRO A 56 -16.11 -12.95 7.13
C PRO A 56 -14.70 -12.35 7.07
N LEU A 57 -13.74 -12.97 7.76
CA LEU A 57 -12.35 -12.48 7.82
C LEU A 57 -11.63 -12.65 6.48
N GLU A 58 -12.04 -13.62 5.67
CA GLU A 58 -11.53 -13.91 4.34
C GLU A 58 -12.04 -12.94 3.26
N GLU A 59 -13.12 -12.20 3.54
CA GLU A 59 -13.69 -11.18 2.65
C GLU A 59 -13.18 -9.77 2.98
N GLN A 60 -12.18 -9.67 3.86
CA GLN A 60 -11.60 -8.41 4.30
C GLN A 60 -10.11 -8.38 3.99
N VAL A 61 -9.66 -7.28 3.39
CA VAL A 61 -8.25 -7.07 3.02
C VAL A 61 -7.68 -5.90 3.80
N VAL A 62 -6.51 -6.10 4.37
CA VAL A 62 -5.75 -5.09 5.10
C VAL A 62 -4.63 -4.56 4.20
N PHE A 63 -4.60 -3.25 4.02
CA PHE A 63 -3.49 -2.52 3.42
C PHE A 63 -2.68 -1.92 4.57
N LEU A 64 -1.43 -2.34 4.70
CA LEU A 64 -0.48 -1.72 5.61
C LEU A 64 0.38 -0.72 4.83
N THR A 65 0.47 0.51 5.35
CA THR A 65 1.29 1.60 4.81
C THR A 65 2.17 2.15 5.92
N ASP A 66 3.10 3.05 5.62
CA ASP A 66 3.88 3.72 6.67
C ASP A 66 3.06 4.65 7.58
N PHE A 67 1.80 4.93 7.23
CA PHE A 67 0.95 5.90 7.92
C PHE A 67 -0.23 5.27 8.67
N GLY A 68 -0.52 4.01 8.42
CA GLY A 68 -1.60 3.29 9.08
C GLY A 68 -2.08 2.08 8.31
N ALA A 69 -3.08 1.40 8.89
CA ALA A 69 -3.79 0.29 8.25
C ALA A 69 -5.11 0.78 7.65
N VAL A 70 -5.43 0.28 6.45
CA VAL A 70 -6.70 0.51 5.77
C VAL A 70 -7.37 -0.84 5.57
N VAL A 71 -8.64 -0.95 5.91
CA VAL A 71 -9.41 -2.19 5.74
C VAL A 71 -10.42 -2.02 4.63
N ILE A 72 -10.42 -2.95 3.69
CA ILE A 72 -11.39 -3.08 2.62
C ILE A 72 -12.32 -4.25 2.94
N VAL A 73 -13.63 -4.05 2.79
CA VAL A 73 -14.60 -5.15 2.69
C VAL A 73 -14.86 -5.43 1.22
N LEU A 74 -14.66 -6.69 0.80
CA LEU A 74 -14.84 -7.13 -0.56
C LEU A 74 -16.32 -7.39 -0.88
N ASP A 75 -16.75 -7.06 -2.10
CA ASP A 75 -18.08 -7.37 -2.62
C ASP A 75 -18.09 -8.73 -3.33
N THR A 76 -17.89 -9.79 -2.56
CA THR A 76 -17.85 -11.18 -3.07
C THR A 76 -19.17 -11.62 -3.67
N LYS A 77 -20.28 -10.95 -3.34
CA LYS A 77 -21.61 -11.25 -3.86
C LYS A 77 -21.80 -10.74 -5.28
N ASN A 78 -21.40 -9.49 -5.56
CA ASN A 78 -21.60 -8.90 -6.88
C ASN A 78 -20.38 -9.06 -7.81
N ALA A 79 -19.18 -9.31 -7.29
CA ALA A 79 -17.98 -9.55 -8.09
C ALA A 79 -17.17 -10.79 -7.60
N PRO A 80 -17.79 -11.99 -7.52
CA PRO A 80 -17.15 -13.19 -6.98
C PRO A 80 -15.85 -13.58 -7.68
N GLU A 81 -15.79 -13.57 -9.01
CA GLU A 81 -14.59 -13.99 -9.74
C GLU A 81 -13.45 -12.99 -9.57
N SER A 82 -13.76 -11.70 -9.67
CA SER A 82 -12.78 -10.63 -9.56
C SER A 82 -12.21 -10.51 -8.14
N THR A 83 -13.07 -10.63 -7.12
CA THR A 83 -12.62 -10.67 -5.71
C THR A 83 -11.78 -11.90 -5.41
N LYS A 84 -12.16 -13.06 -5.96
CA LYS A 84 -11.36 -14.29 -5.84
C LYS A 84 -9.97 -14.11 -6.46
N ILE A 85 -9.86 -13.60 -7.68
CA ILE A 85 -8.57 -13.35 -8.34
C ILE A 85 -7.73 -12.36 -7.53
N PHE A 86 -8.35 -11.28 -7.03
CA PHE A 86 -7.66 -10.30 -6.19
C PHE A 86 -7.07 -10.93 -4.92
N VAL A 87 -7.85 -11.78 -4.24
CA VAL A 87 -7.40 -12.55 -3.07
C VAL A 87 -6.29 -13.55 -3.41
N ASP A 88 -6.38 -14.25 -4.54
CA ASP A 88 -5.36 -15.19 -4.99
C ASP A 88 -4.02 -14.47 -5.29
N LEU A 89 -4.08 -13.26 -5.86
CA LEU A 89 -2.90 -12.41 -6.06
C LEU A 89 -2.28 -11.96 -4.73
N ILE A 90 -3.09 -11.59 -3.73
CA ILE A 90 -2.59 -11.28 -2.38
C ILE A 90 -1.87 -12.50 -1.79
N ARG A 91 -2.51 -13.68 -1.82
CA ARG A 91 -1.97 -14.92 -1.22
C ARG A 91 -0.72 -15.45 -1.92
N SER A 92 -0.55 -15.15 -3.21
CA SER A 92 0.67 -15.46 -3.96
C SER A 92 1.79 -14.45 -3.76
N ASN A 93 1.63 -13.48 -2.84
CA ASN A 93 2.55 -12.37 -2.59
C ASN A 93 2.79 -11.46 -3.80
N TYR A 94 1.91 -11.46 -4.80
CA TYR A 94 2.06 -10.64 -6.00
C TYR A 94 2.18 -9.14 -5.68
N TYR A 95 1.37 -8.66 -4.73
CA TYR A 95 1.35 -7.24 -4.34
C TYR A 95 2.49 -6.82 -3.40
N HIS A 96 3.33 -7.73 -2.92
CA HIS A 96 4.35 -7.42 -1.90
C HIS A 96 5.37 -6.35 -2.36
N ASN A 97 5.70 -6.33 -3.66
CA ASN A 97 6.60 -5.36 -4.27
C ASN A 97 5.85 -4.33 -5.12
N THR A 98 4.60 -4.03 -4.77
CA THR A 98 3.80 -3.02 -5.47
C THR A 98 3.56 -1.82 -4.57
N SER A 99 3.27 -0.69 -5.20
CA SER A 99 3.06 0.59 -4.54
C SER A 99 1.82 1.28 -5.13
N PHE A 100 1.38 2.35 -4.49
CA PHE A 100 0.62 3.37 -5.18
C PHE A 100 1.60 4.24 -5.97
N TYR A 101 1.42 4.26 -7.29
CA TYR A 101 2.28 5.01 -8.21
C TYR A 101 1.56 6.21 -8.83
N ARG A 102 0.24 6.29 -8.67
CA ARG A 102 -0.58 7.39 -9.20
C ARG A 102 -1.64 7.84 -8.20
N MET A 103 -1.78 9.14 -8.07
CA MET A 103 -2.74 9.83 -7.21
C MET A 103 -3.20 11.10 -7.93
N TYR A 104 -4.50 11.32 -8.07
CA TYR A 104 -4.99 12.41 -8.94
C TYR A 104 -6.04 13.27 -8.25
N ASN A 105 -5.81 14.59 -8.16
CA ASN A 105 -6.75 15.66 -7.80
C ASN A 105 -7.76 15.33 -6.68
N ASN A 106 -7.32 14.75 -5.56
CA ASN A 106 -8.20 14.35 -4.45
C ASN A 106 -9.34 13.40 -4.86
N TYR A 107 -9.20 12.71 -6.00
CA TYR A 107 -10.24 11.94 -6.66
C TYR A 107 -9.99 10.43 -6.55
N PHE A 108 -8.79 9.95 -6.87
CA PHE A 108 -8.40 8.55 -6.63
C PHE A 108 -6.92 8.39 -6.35
N ILE A 109 -6.58 7.22 -5.82
CA ILE A 109 -5.23 6.67 -5.74
C ILE A 109 -5.21 5.28 -6.39
N GLN A 110 -4.15 4.95 -7.13
CA GLN A 110 -4.04 3.75 -7.97
C GLN A 110 -2.72 3.03 -7.72
N GLY A 111 -2.79 1.70 -7.68
CA GLY A 111 -1.67 0.81 -7.41
C GLY A 111 -1.85 -0.57 -8.07
N GLY A 112 -1.03 -1.53 -7.66
CA GLY A 112 -1.11 -2.93 -8.14
C GLY A 112 -0.38 -3.22 -9.46
N ASP A 113 0.54 -2.33 -9.86
CA ASP A 113 1.49 -2.54 -10.96
C ASP A 113 2.91 -2.74 -10.36
N PRO A 114 3.51 -3.95 -10.47
CA PRO A 114 4.87 -4.22 -9.99
C PRO A 114 5.97 -3.43 -10.71
N SER A 115 5.70 -2.94 -11.92
CA SER A 115 6.64 -2.11 -12.67
C SER A 115 6.53 -0.62 -12.35
N GLU A 116 5.47 -0.22 -11.63
CA GLU A 116 5.11 1.17 -11.33
C GLU A 116 4.91 2.06 -12.58
N SER A 117 4.89 1.47 -13.77
CA SER A 117 4.78 2.18 -15.05
C SER A 117 3.34 2.63 -15.37
N GLY A 118 2.36 2.02 -14.70
CA GLY A 118 0.93 2.15 -14.99
C GLY A 118 0.45 1.20 -16.11
N ILE A 119 1.32 0.37 -16.67
CA ILE A 119 1.02 -0.53 -17.80
C ILE A 119 1.17 -2.01 -17.40
N GLY A 120 1.92 -2.32 -16.34
CA GLY A 120 2.17 -3.69 -15.90
C GLY A 120 0.94 -4.35 -15.27
N ASN A 121 0.94 -5.68 -15.29
CA ASN A 121 -0.14 -6.52 -14.77
C ASN A 121 0.40 -7.88 -14.29
N ALA A 122 -0.47 -8.73 -13.74
CA ALA A 122 -0.11 -10.06 -13.25
C ALA A 122 0.09 -11.12 -14.36
N GLY A 123 0.22 -10.71 -15.62
CA GLY A 123 0.23 -11.63 -16.77
C GLY A 123 -1.13 -12.26 -17.08
N ILE A 124 -2.20 -11.85 -16.38
CA ILE A 124 -3.58 -12.26 -16.61
C ILE A 124 -4.48 -11.05 -16.87
N THR A 125 -5.50 -11.26 -17.70
CA THR A 125 -6.59 -10.30 -17.91
C THR A 125 -7.92 -11.02 -17.98
N PHE A 126 -8.97 -10.40 -17.48
CA PHE A 126 -10.32 -10.98 -17.42
C PHE A 126 -11.41 -9.93 -17.70
N PRO A 127 -12.64 -10.36 -18.05
CA PRO A 127 -13.75 -9.45 -18.28
C PRO A 127 -14.17 -8.68 -17.02
N VAL A 128 -14.73 -7.47 -17.22
CA VAL A 128 -15.46 -6.76 -16.17
C VAL A 128 -16.71 -7.56 -15.78
N GLU A 129 -17.01 -7.63 -14.47
CA GLU A 129 -17.99 -8.57 -13.93
C GLU A 129 -19.34 -7.91 -13.54
N ASN A 130 -19.30 -6.78 -12.83
CA ASN A 130 -20.49 -6.11 -12.29
C ASN A 130 -20.84 -4.79 -12.99
N PHE A 131 -20.67 -4.75 -14.32
CA PHE A 131 -20.79 -3.55 -15.14
C PHE A 131 -22.06 -2.74 -14.87
N SER A 132 -23.25 -3.35 -14.82
CA SER A 132 -24.53 -2.62 -14.67
C SER A 132 -24.89 -2.23 -13.24
N LYS A 133 -24.07 -2.59 -12.26
CA LYS A 133 -24.31 -2.36 -10.82
C LYS A 133 -23.20 -1.58 -10.14
N SER A 134 -22.13 -1.23 -10.87
CA SER A 134 -21.02 -0.48 -10.31
C SER A 134 -21.41 0.98 -10.11
N VAL A 135 -21.67 1.33 -8.86
CA VAL A 135 -21.87 2.71 -8.39
C VAL A 135 -20.62 3.13 -7.65
N PHE A 136 -20.02 4.24 -8.04
CA PHE A 136 -18.82 4.74 -7.39
C PHE A 136 -19.13 5.84 -6.36
N ASN A 137 -19.08 5.45 -5.09
CA ASN A 137 -19.13 6.38 -3.96
C ASN A 137 -17.71 6.64 -3.42
N GLU A 138 -17.60 7.53 -2.45
CA GLU A 138 -16.35 7.68 -1.70
C GLU A 138 -15.94 6.35 -1.05
N GLY A 139 -14.66 6.01 -1.13
CA GLY A 139 -14.10 4.77 -0.56
C GLY A 139 -14.29 3.54 -1.44
N THR A 140 -14.92 3.64 -2.62
CA THR A 140 -15.04 2.51 -3.53
C THR A 140 -13.69 2.08 -4.09
N ILE A 141 -13.40 0.77 -4.04
CA ILE A 141 -12.25 0.14 -4.69
C ILE A 141 -12.69 -0.62 -5.94
N ALA A 142 -11.98 -0.44 -7.03
CA ALA A 142 -12.26 -1.10 -8.31
C ALA A 142 -10.97 -1.54 -9.02
N LEU A 143 -11.10 -2.56 -9.86
CA LEU A 143 -10.01 -3.02 -10.72
C LEU A 143 -9.90 -2.15 -11.98
N SER A 144 -8.68 -1.81 -12.34
CA SER A 144 -8.38 -1.04 -13.54
C SER A 144 -8.39 -1.94 -14.77
N ASN A 145 -8.84 -1.38 -15.88
CA ASN A 145 -8.73 -1.97 -17.20
C ASN A 145 -7.92 -1.06 -18.13
N LYS A 146 -7.41 -1.62 -19.22
CA LYS A 146 -6.64 -0.89 -20.21
C LYS A 146 -7.59 -0.21 -21.20
N ASP A 147 -7.45 1.10 -21.39
CA ASP A 147 -8.19 1.89 -22.38
C ASP A 147 -9.72 1.68 -22.34
N LEU A 148 -10.28 1.42 -21.14
CA LEU A 148 -11.71 1.10 -20.94
C LEU A 148 -12.18 -0.16 -21.69
N HIS A 149 -11.26 -1.05 -22.09
CA HIS A 149 -11.61 -2.27 -22.79
C HIS A 149 -12.12 -3.34 -21.79
N PRO A 150 -13.37 -3.82 -21.92
CA PRO A 150 -14.00 -4.67 -20.90
C PRO A 150 -13.25 -5.97 -20.58
N ASN A 151 -12.48 -6.53 -21.52
CA ASN A 151 -11.72 -7.78 -21.34
C ASN A 151 -10.27 -7.60 -20.88
N THR A 152 -9.93 -6.43 -20.31
CA THR A 152 -8.55 -6.09 -19.94
C THR A 152 -8.38 -5.76 -18.46
N THR A 153 -9.34 -6.16 -17.62
CA THR A 153 -9.21 -6.04 -16.17
C THR A 153 -8.02 -6.88 -15.72
N GLY A 154 -7.10 -6.26 -14.97
CA GLY A 154 -5.87 -6.90 -14.52
C GLY A 154 -5.72 -6.87 -13.00
N SER A 155 -4.47 -6.80 -12.54
CA SER A 155 -4.10 -6.71 -11.11
C SER A 155 -4.13 -5.29 -10.56
N GLN A 156 -4.13 -4.28 -11.43
CA GLN A 156 -4.15 -2.90 -10.97
C GLN A 156 -5.51 -2.54 -10.41
N PHE A 157 -5.52 -1.71 -9.37
CA PHE A 157 -6.74 -1.25 -8.72
C PHE A 157 -6.62 0.24 -8.36
N PHE A 158 -7.77 0.87 -8.13
CA PHE A 158 -7.83 2.23 -7.62
C PHE A 158 -8.90 2.37 -6.54
N ILE A 159 -8.70 3.34 -5.65
CA ILE A 159 -9.62 3.69 -4.56
C ILE A 159 -10.04 5.15 -4.76
N THR A 160 -11.34 5.41 -4.67
CA THR A 160 -11.93 6.74 -4.88
C THR A 160 -12.12 7.50 -3.57
N PHE A 161 -12.04 8.83 -3.63
CA PHE A 161 -12.14 9.74 -2.48
C PHE A 161 -13.35 10.68 -2.54
N LEU A 162 -14.21 10.51 -3.53
CA LEU A 162 -15.45 11.26 -3.72
C LEU A 162 -16.41 10.42 -4.58
N LYS A 163 -17.66 10.84 -4.69
CA LYS A 163 -18.65 10.20 -5.58
C LYS A 163 -18.27 10.45 -7.03
N THR A 164 -18.14 9.39 -7.84
CA THR A 164 -17.55 9.48 -9.19
C THR A 164 -18.45 8.84 -10.25
N PRO A 165 -19.65 9.38 -10.52
CA PRO A 165 -20.63 8.74 -11.41
C PRO A 165 -20.13 8.57 -12.85
N TRP A 166 -19.12 9.33 -13.28
CA TRP A 166 -18.49 9.16 -14.58
C TRP A 166 -17.67 7.87 -14.71
N LEU A 167 -17.44 7.13 -13.62
CA LEU A 167 -16.84 5.79 -13.61
C LEU A 167 -17.88 4.66 -13.57
N ASP A 168 -19.14 4.98 -13.29
CA ASP A 168 -20.20 3.99 -13.23
C ASP A 168 -20.25 3.20 -14.54
N ASN A 169 -20.41 1.89 -14.42
CA ASN A 169 -20.42 0.97 -15.56
C ASN A 169 -19.14 1.04 -16.42
N LYS A 170 -17.95 1.26 -15.84
CA LYS A 170 -16.68 1.20 -16.60
C LYS A 170 -15.67 0.21 -16.05
N TYR A 171 -15.75 -0.10 -14.76
CA TYR A 171 -14.77 -0.91 -14.04
C TYR A 171 -15.49 -1.91 -13.14
N THR A 172 -14.82 -3.01 -12.81
CA THR A 172 -15.32 -3.93 -11.79
C THR A 172 -15.11 -3.31 -10.41
N VAL A 173 -16.19 -3.01 -9.69
CA VAL A 173 -16.12 -2.66 -8.26
C VAL A 173 -15.92 -3.94 -7.47
N ILE A 174 -14.89 -4.00 -6.63
CA ILE A 174 -14.55 -5.20 -5.84
C ILE A 174 -14.78 -5.02 -4.34
N GLY A 175 -15.20 -3.84 -3.89
CA GLY A 175 -15.46 -3.58 -2.48
C GLY A 175 -15.46 -2.10 -2.12
N ASN A 176 -15.43 -1.82 -0.82
CA ASN A 176 -15.32 -0.47 -0.27
C ASN A 176 -14.37 -0.42 0.92
N VAL A 177 -13.75 0.73 1.14
CA VAL A 177 -12.99 1.03 2.35
C VAL A 177 -13.94 1.03 3.54
N PHE A 178 -13.68 0.13 4.49
CA PHE A 178 -14.37 0.06 5.77
C PHE A 178 -13.74 0.99 6.81
N SER A 179 -12.40 1.06 6.84
CA SER A 179 -11.65 1.92 7.75
C SER A 179 -10.34 2.39 7.12
N GLY A 180 -9.84 3.56 7.55
CA GLY A 180 -8.55 4.10 7.11
C GLY A 180 -8.59 4.92 5.82
N LEU A 181 -9.78 5.38 5.38
CA LEU A 181 -9.85 6.29 4.22
C LEU A 181 -9.14 7.63 4.49
N ASP A 182 -9.16 8.10 5.75
CA ASP A 182 -8.43 9.27 6.22
C ASP A 182 -6.92 9.12 6.11
N ILE A 183 -6.39 7.91 6.34
CA ILE A 183 -4.97 7.58 6.12
C ILE A 183 -4.63 7.78 4.64
N LEU A 184 -5.40 7.19 3.73
CA LEU A 184 -5.20 7.35 2.28
C LEU A 184 -5.36 8.82 1.86
N ARG A 185 -6.34 9.53 2.42
CA ARG A 185 -6.58 10.97 2.13
C ARG A 185 -5.40 11.83 2.57
N SER A 186 -4.74 11.48 3.68
CA SER A 186 -3.56 12.21 4.16
C SER A 186 -2.39 12.19 3.18
N PHE A 187 -2.38 11.27 2.20
CA PHE A 187 -1.31 11.21 1.19
C PHE A 187 -1.32 12.42 0.26
N PHE A 188 -2.49 13.03 0.01
CA PHE A 188 -2.58 14.25 -0.82
C PHE A 188 -1.83 15.45 -0.21
N ASP A 189 -1.68 15.48 1.11
CA ASP A 189 -0.92 16.54 1.81
C ASP A 189 0.58 16.21 1.94
N LYS A 190 0.97 14.95 1.68
CA LYS A 190 2.31 14.41 1.94
C LYS A 190 3.12 14.13 0.68
N TYR A 191 2.45 13.85 -0.43
CA TYR A 191 3.07 13.41 -1.67
C TYR A 191 2.73 14.34 -2.83
N GLU A 192 3.78 14.69 -3.58
CA GLU A 192 3.64 15.50 -4.79
C GLU A 192 3.38 14.61 -6.01
N THR A 193 2.59 15.15 -6.94
CA THR A 193 2.27 14.49 -8.21
C THR A 193 2.50 15.45 -9.36
N ASN A 194 2.83 14.91 -10.54
CA ASN A 194 2.83 15.72 -11.75
C ASN A 194 1.40 15.95 -12.29
N TYR A 195 1.26 16.68 -13.39
CA TYR A 195 -0.04 17.01 -13.99
C TYR A 195 -0.88 15.79 -14.45
N ARG A 196 -0.29 14.59 -14.54
CA ARG A 196 -0.99 13.33 -14.87
C ARG A 196 -1.37 12.53 -13.61
N GLY A 197 -1.00 13.03 -12.42
CA GLY A 197 -1.14 12.36 -11.14
C GLY A 197 -0.05 11.32 -10.85
N ILE A 198 1.04 11.27 -11.61
CA ILE A 198 2.13 10.33 -11.32
C ILE A 198 2.88 10.86 -10.10
N LEU A 199 3.07 10.00 -9.11
CA LEU A 199 3.76 10.31 -7.87
C LEU A 199 5.26 10.51 -8.13
N ALA A 200 5.85 11.53 -7.50
CA ALA A 200 7.30 11.76 -7.56
C ALA A 200 8.09 10.63 -6.86
N ASN A 201 7.52 10.12 -5.76
CA ASN A 201 7.97 8.92 -5.06
C ASN A 201 6.73 8.06 -4.80
N THR A 202 6.80 6.78 -5.18
CA THR A 202 5.67 5.87 -4.98
C THR A 202 5.42 5.61 -3.49
N ILE A 203 4.18 5.27 -3.14
CA ILE A 203 3.78 5.02 -1.76
C ILE A 203 3.71 3.52 -1.54
N PRO A 204 4.61 2.95 -0.73
CA PRO A 204 4.64 1.51 -0.52
C PRO A 204 3.40 1.02 0.22
N MET A 205 3.02 -0.23 -0.06
CA MET A 205 1.91 -0.89 0.61
C MET A 205 2.15 -2.40 0.73
N GLN A 206 1.61 -3.01 1.77
CA GLN A 206 1.53 -4.47 1.91
C GLN A 206 0.07 -4.87 2.05
N LEU A 207 -0.36 -5.86 1.27
CA LEU A 207 -1.74 -6.35 1.28
C LEU A 207 -1.79 -7.71 1.95
N TYR A 208 -2.76 -7.90 2.84
CA TYR A 208 -3.05 -9.19 3.48
C TYR A 208 -4.55 -9.45 3.44
N VAL A 209 -4.94 -10.71 3.22
CA VAL A 209 -6.29 -11.15 3.63
C VAL A 209 -6.31 -11.15 5.15
N LEU A 210 -7.32 -10.53 5.77
CA LEU A 210 -7.37 -10.34 7.21
C LEU A 210 -7.29 -11.67 7.97
N GLN A 211 -7.96 -12.71 7.48
CA GLN A 211 -7.86 -14.06 8.04
C GLN A 211 -6.41 -14.58 8.06
N ASP A 212 -5.65 -14.36 6.99
CA ASP A 212 -4.27 -14.83 6.83
C ASP A 212 -3.32 -14.00 7.72
N PHE A 213 -3.53 -12.69 7.81
CA PHE A 213 -2.83 -11.81 8.76
C PHE A 213 -3.01 -12.28 10.21
N ILE A 214 -4.26 -12.54 10.63
CA ILE A 214 -4.56 -13.01 11.99
C ILE A 214 -3.95 -14.40 12.25
N ASN A 215 -3.89 -15.27 11.24
CA ASN A 215 -3.32 -16.61 11.38
C ASN A 215 -1.78 -16.58 11.47
N GLN A 216 -1.14 -15.64 10.76
CA GLN A 216 0.29 -15.41 10.84
C GLN A 216 0.69 -14.88 12.23
N TYR A 217 -0.21 -14.14 12.90
CA TYR A 217 0.03 -13.53 14.20
C TYR A 217 -1.06 -13.90 15.24
N PRO A 218 -1.12 -15.19 15.66
CA PRO A 218 -2.21 -15.72 16.47
C PRO A 218 -2.30 -15.15 17.89
N GLU A 219 -1.22 -14.55 18.41
CA GLU A 219 -1.20 -13.84 19.69
C GLU A 219 -2.25 -12.72 19.76
N TYR A 220 -2.65 -12.16 18.61
CA TYR A 220 -3.64 -11.09 18.54
C TYR A 220 -5.09 -11.59 18.46
N LYS A 221 -5.34 -12.89 18.22
CA LYS A 221 -6.69 -13.49 18.36
C LYS A 221 -7.25 -13.28 19.77
N LYS A 222 -6.38 -13.19 20.79
CA LYS A 222 -6.77 -13.01 22.20
C LYS A 222 -7.22 -11.58 22.55
N ASN A 223 -6.99 -10.61 21.66
CA ASN A 223 -7.32 -9.20 21.87
C ASN A 223 -8.50 -8.70 21.02
N LEU A 224 -9.22 -9.61 20.35
CA LEU A 224 -10.45 -9.29 19.63
C LEU A 224 -11.54 -8.89 20.62
N LYS A 225 -11.59 -7.59 20.94
CA LYS A 225 -12.60 -7.00 21.82
C LYS A 225 -13.45 -6.04 20.99
N PRO A 226 -14.77 -6.00 21.19
CA PRO A 226 -15.60 -4.92 20.66
C PRO A 226 -15.00 -3.60 21.15
N THR A 227 -14.79 -2.65 20.24
CA THR A 227 -14.20 -1.35 20.62
C THR A 227 -15.31 -0.42 21.15
N ASN A 228 -15.12 0.13 22.35
CA ASN A 228 -16.03 1.13 22.94
C ASN A 228 -15.73 2.56 22.45
N ARG A 229 -14.83 2.71 21.47
CA ARG A 229 -14.56 4.04 20.90
C ARG A 229 -15.78 4.48 20.09
N ASN A 230 -16.56 5.38 20.67
CA ASN A 230 -17.29 6.43 19.95
C ASN A 230 -16.31 7.41 19.25
N LYS A 231 -15.24 6.90 18.62
CA LYS A 231 -14.63 7.64 17.53
C LYS A 231 -15.59 7.44 16.38
N LYS A 232 -16.50 8.41 16.23
CA LYS A 232 -17.02 8.83 14.94
C LYS A 232 -15.89 8.60 13.92
N VAL A 233 -15.95 7.48 13.19
CA VAL A 233 -15.30 7.38 11.88
C VAL A 233 -15.76 8.64 11.18
N SER A 234 -14.85 9.45 10.63
CA SER A 234 -15.16 10.78 10.09
C SER A 234 -16.01 10.70 8.81
N LEU A 235 -17.23 10.18 8.94
CA LEU A 235 -18.16 9.85 7.86
C LEU A 235 -19.61 10.19 8.25
N LEU A 236 -19.99 10.15 9.53
CA LEU A 236 -21.34 10.51 10.02
C LEU A 236 -21.68 12.01 9.93
N GLU A 237 -20.72 12.88 9.56
CA GLU A 237 -20.96 14.32 9.30
C GLU A 237 -20.99 14.68 7.81
N LEU A 238 -20.74 13.71 6.91
CA LEU A 238 -20.76 13.91 5.44
C LEU A 238 -21.89 13.14 4.74
N LEU A 239 -22.51 12.16 5.41
CA LEU A 239 -23.62 11.40 4.87
C LEU A 239 -24.96 12.08 5.20
N ASN A 240 -25.30 13.04 4.34
CA ASN A 240 -26.68 13.44 4.11
C ASN A 240 -26.91 13.49 2.59
N GLN A 241 -27.31 12.36 2.00
CA GLN A 241 -28.61 12.16 1.36
C GLN A 241 -28.68 10.85 0.54
N GLN A 242 -29.57 9.96 1.00
CA GLN A 242 -30.37 8.95 0.25
C GLN A 242 -29.55 7.88 -0.52
N GLU A 243 -29.46 6.61 -0.10
CA GLU A 243 -30.51 5.63 0.20
C GLU A 243 -29.95 4.47 1.07
N LYS A 244 -30.74 4.00 2.05
CA LYS A 244 -30.56 2.77 2.88
C LYS A 244 -29.13 2.50 3.39
N GLU A 245 -28.68 3.31 4.35
CA GLU A 245 -27.46 3.04 5.10
C GLU A 245 -27.74 2.06 6.26
N GLU A 246 -27.05 0.92 6.24
CA GLU A 246 -26.78 0.14 7.43
C GLU A 246 -25.93 1.01 8.37
N VAL A 247 -26.55 1.57 9.40
CA VAL A 247 -25.84 2.31 10.44
C VAL A 247 -24.92 1.30 11.16
N ILE A 248 -23.63 1.30 10.82
CA ILE A 248 -22.63 0.44 11.45
C ILE A 248 -22.53 0.84 12.92
N SER A 249 -23.03 -0.02 13.80
CA SER A 249 -22.97 0.20 15.25
C SER A 249 -21.53 0.04 15.73
N SER A 250 -21.14 0.73 16.80
CA SER A 250 -19.83 0.53 17.43
C SER A 250 -19.60 -0.92 17.89
N SER A 251 -20.67 -1.70 18.08
CA SER A 251 -20.63 -3.15 18.34
C SER A 251 -20.11 -3.98 17.16
N ASP A 252 -20.08 -3.41 15.97
CA ASP A 252 -19.82 -4.09 14.71
C ASP A 252 -18.38 -3.85 14.22
N ILE A 253 -17.62 -3.04 14.95
CA ILE A 253 -16.21 -2.73 14.70
C ILE A 253 -15.35 -3.47 15.72
N TYR A 254 -14.39 -4.24 15.22
CA TYR A 254 -13.38 -4.92 16.02
C TYR A 254 -12.01 -4.28 15.79
N GLU A 255 -11.16 -4.34 16.80
CA GLU A 255 -9.83 -3.72 16.79
C GLU A 255 -8.74 -4.77 17.01
N ILE A 256 -7.73 -4.78 16.15
CA ILE A 256 -6.46 -5.46 16.39
C ILE A 256 -5.43 -4.38 16.75
N ASN A 257 -4.90 -4.43 17.97
CA ASN A 257 -3.84 -3.52 18.39
C ASN A 257 -2.49 -4.04 17.90
N CYS A 258 -1.87 -3.34 16.94
CA CYS A 258 -0.61 -3.72 16.33
C CYS A 258 0.58 -2.89 16.84
N GLN A 259 0.48 -2.25 18.00
CA GLN A 259 1.49 -1.31 18.50
C GLN A 259 2.88 -1.93 18.76
N ASN A 260 2.99 -3.27 18.76
CA ASN A 260 4.25 -4.02 18.91
C ASN A 260 4.62 -4.86 17.67
N ILE A 261 3.92 -4.67 16.54
CA ILE A 261 4.02 -5.55 15.37
C ILE A 261 5.16 -5.13 14.42
N LEU A 262 5.53 -3.85 14.39
CA LEU A 262 6.47 -3.31 13.39
C LEU A 262 7.91 -3.81 13.55
N ASP A 263 8.30 -4.24 14.74
CA ASP A 263 9.64 -4.80 14.96
C ASP A 263 9.79 -6.22 14.36
N ASN A 264 8.67 -6.90 14.06
CA ASN A 264 8.63 -8.28 13.58
C ASN A 264 7.95 -8.47 12.21
N ILE A 265 7.11 -7.53 11.76
CA ILE A 265 6.84 -7.43 10.33
C ILE A 265 8.15 -6.90 9.75
N HIS A 266 8.81 -7.70 8.92
CA HIS A 266 9.74 -7.15 7.95
C HIS A 266 8.93 -6.28 6.98
N ILE A 267 8.46 -5.12 7.45
CA ILE A 267 8.34 -3.95 6.62
C ILE A 267 9.80 -3.65 6.35
N LEU A 268 10.35 -4.28 5.30
CA LEU A 268 11.65 -3.88 4.80
C LEU A 268 11.58 -2.36 4.77
N PRO A 269 12.46 -1.64 5.50
CA PRO A 269 12.39 -0.20 5.53
C PRO A 269 12.39 0.25 4.07
N PHE A 270 11.29 0.85 3.63
CA PHE A 270 11.01 1.09 2.20
C PHE A 270 12.06 1.98 1.53
N SER A 271 12.97 2.56 2.33
CA SER A 271 14.17 3.30 1.91
C SER A 271 15.36 2.44 1.44
N ASN A 272 15.30 1.10 1.49
CA ASN A 272 16.41 0.23 1.07
C ASN A 272 16.22 -0.42 -0.31
N LEU A 273 15.31 0.08 -1.15
CA LEU A 273 15.18 -0.34 -2.55
C LEU A 273 16.15 0.44 -3.45
N GLU A 274 17.46 0.32 -3.18
CA GLU A 274 18.48 0.58 -4.21
C GLU A 274 18.87 -0.75 -4.87
N ALA A 275 18.50 -0.85 -6.14
CA ALA A 275 19.04 -1.70 -7.21
C ALA A 275 19.79 -2.99 -6.80
N SER A 276 19.15 -4.14 -7.06
CA SER A 276 19.84 -5.37 -7.45
C SER A 276 19.63 -5.63 -8.93
#